data_AF-A0A2N2L6J3-F1
#
_entry.id   AF-A0A2N2L6J3-F1
#
_cell.length_a   1.000
_cell.length_b   1.000
_cell.length_c   1.000
_cell.angle_alpha   90.00
_cell.angle_beta   90.00
_cell.angle_gamma   90.00
#
_symmetry.space_group_name_H-M   'P 1'
#
loop_
_entity.id
_entity.type
_entity.pdbx_description
1 polymer ?
#
loop_
_entity_poly.entity_id
_entity_poly.type
_entity_poly.pdbx_seq_one_letter_code
_entity_poly.pdbx_strand_id
1 'polypeptide(L)'
;MKYSQALKVYLLLMVVFLIFYPVVASSYGILAFAGAGLLGVMISVHIFFILGIFLKNHTFIDTAWGLSFVIVAHVTFWMQNTHSTIQWIVLAMVTAWGLRLFVHIMLRTVGKAEDPRYQQMRQKMESGKHALLTTYLRIYIAQGFLAWIIAAPIVFINASYQNNDIIFYPIGIA
;
A
#
# COMPACT_ATOMS: atom_id res chain seq x y z
N MET A 1 -9.41 -14.29 24.91
CA MET A 1 -10.60 -13.47 24.53
C MET A 1 -10.38 -11.94 24.57
N LYS A 2 -9.13 -11.42 24.72
CA LYS A 2 -8.83 -9.97 24.79
C LYS A 2 -8.71 -9.25 23.43
N TYR A 3 -8.79 -9.97 22.31
CA TYR A 3 -8.55 -9.44 20.96
C TYR A 3 -9.80 -8.84 20.28
N SER A 4 -11.00 -9.17 20.76
CA SER A 4 -12.28 -8.85 20.09
C SER A 4 -12.55 -7.35 19.97
N GLN A 5 -12.28 -6.57 21.02
CA GLN A 5 -12.68 -5.16 21.07
C GLN A 5 -11.73 -4.25 20.28
N ALA A 6 -10.42 -4.51 20.34
CA ALA A 6 -9.43 -3.80 19.54
C ALA A 6 -9.60 -4.06 18.03
N LEU A 7 -9.92 -5.31 17.67
CA LEU A 7 -10.22 -5.69 16.28
C LEU A 7 -11.46 -4.96 15.74
N LYS A 8 -12.52 -4.81 16.55
CA LYS A 8 -13.74 -4.08 16.16
C LYS A 8 -13.50 -2.58 15.94
N VAL A 9 -12.75 -1.93 16.83
CA VAL A 9 -12.41 -0.50 16.67
C VAL A 9 -11.54 -0.29 15.41
N TYR A 10 -10.60 -1.19 15.16
CA TYR A 10 -9.80 -1.18 13.94
C TYR A 10 -10.63 -1.35 12.67
N LEU A 11 -11.52 -2.35 12.64
CA LEU A 11 -12.43 -2.59 11.50
C LEU A 11 -13.36 -1.38 11.27
N LEU A 12 -13.82 -0.72 12.34
CA LEU A 12 -14.62 0.49 12.25
C LEU A 12 -13.82 1.65 11.63
N LEU A 13 -12.60 1.91 12.10
CA LEU A 13 -11.74 2.96 11.54
C LEU A 13 -11.39 2.69 10.07
N MET A 14 -11.15 1.43 9.71
CA MET A 14 -10.92 0.98 8.33
C MET A 14 -12.14 1.28 7.45
N VAL A 15 -13.35 0.92 7.88
CA VAL A 15 -14.59 1.16 7.14
C VAL A 15 -14.85 2.67 6.99
N VAL A 16 -14.62 3.47 8.03
CA VAL A 16 -14.74 4.93 7.97
C VAL A 16 -13.77 5.53 6.96
N PHE A 17 -12.51 5.10 6.94
CA PHE A 17 -11.52 5.59 5.97
C PHE A 17 -11.85 5.18 4.53
N LEU A 18 -12.33 3.94 4.32
CA LEU A 18 -12.74 3.42 3.02
C LEU A 18 -13.96 4.14 2.44
N ILE A 19 -14.88 4.60 3.29
CA ILE A 19 -16.13 5.27 2.87
C ILE A 19 -15.94 6.77 2.69
N PHE A 20 -15.14 7.43 3.54
CA PHE A 20 -15.01 8.89 3.51
C PHE A 20 -14.10 9.38 2.39
N TYR A 21 -13.11 8.57 2.01
CA TYR A 21 -12.10 8.93 1.02
C TYR A 21 -12.64 9.10 -0.42
N PRO A 22 -13.47 8.18 -0.96
CA PRO A 22 -14.01 8.31 -2.32
C PRO A 22 -14.97 9.50 -2.49
N VAL A 23 -15.70 9.86 -1.43
CA VAL A 23 -16.71 10.94 -1.48
C VAL A 23 -16.05 12.31 -1.62
N VAL A 24 -14.90 12.52 -0.97
CA VAL A 24 -14.15 13.79 -1.06
C VAL A 24 -13.31 13.86 -2.33
N ALA A 25 -12.77 12.73 -2.82
CA ALA A 25 -11.83 12.68 -3.93
C ALA A 25 -12.40 13.08 -5.31
N SER A 26 -13.72 12.94 -5.52
CA SER A 26 -14.37 13.18 -6.82
C SER A 26 -14.28 14.61 -7.36
N SER A 27 -13.74 15.55 -6.57
CA SER A 27 -13.66 16.98 -6.92
C SER A 27 -12.23 17.52 -7.20
N TYR A 28 -11.16 16.70 -7.14
CA TYR A 28 -9.80 17.24 -6.93
C TYR A 28 -8.62 16.70 -7.81
N GLY A 29 -8.85 16.20 -9.01
CA GLY A 29 -7.75 15.88 -9.95
C GLY A 29 -6.70 14.90 -9.36
N ILE A 30 -5.42 15.30 -9.28
CA ILE A 30 -4.30 14.50 -8.73
C ILE A 30 -4.58 13.93 -7.33
N LEU A 31 -5.35 14.63 -6.49
CA LEU A 31 -5.68 14.17 -5.14
C LEU A 31 -6.55 12.90 -5.17
N ALA A 32 -7.41 12.74 -6.19
CA ALA A 32 -8.20 11.53 -6.37
C ALA A 32 -7.32 10.31 -6.65
N PHE A 33 -6.30 10.48 -7.50
CA PHE A 33 -5.34 9.42 -7.85
C PHE A 33 -4.45 9.05 -6.66
N ALA A 34 -3.88 10.07 -5.99
CA ALA A 34 -3.06 9.87 -4.79
C ALA A 34 -3.84 9.08 -3.74
N GLY A 35 -5.11 9.40 -3.64
CA GLY A 35 -6.07 8.74 -2.81
C GLY A 35 -6.44 7.32 -3.07
N ALA A 36 -6.85 7.04 -4.31
CA ALA A 36 -7.13 5.69 -4.74
C ALA A 36 -5.88 4.81 -4.56
N GLY A 37 -4.69 5.37 -4.81
CA GLY A 37 -3.42 4.75 -4.47
C GLY A 37 -3.27 4.47 -2.97
N LEU A 38 -3.51 5.45 -2.11
CA LEU A 38 -3.44 5.29 -0.65
C LEU A 38 -4.39 4.18 -0.17
N LEU A 39 -5.63 4.18 -0.64
CA LEU A 39 -6.61 3.15 -0.32
C LEU A 39 -6.12 1.77 -0.73
N GLY A 40 -5.56 1.64 -1.95
CA GLY A 40 -4.98 0.39 -2.42
C GLY A 40 -3.83 -0.12 -1.54
N VAL A 41 -2.92 0.76 -1.14
CA VAL A 41 -1.83 0.43 -0.20
C VAL A 41 -2.38 0.01 1.16
N MET A 42 -3.36 0.74 1.69
CA MET A 42 -3.98 0.40 2.97
C MET A 42 -4.61 -0.98 2.91
N ILE A 43 -5.41 -1.30 1.88
CA ILE A 43 -6.01 -2.63 1.70
C ILE A 43 -4.93 -3.72 1.72
N SER A 44 -3.85 -3.55 0.96
CA SER A 44 -2.72 -4.49 0.94
C SER A 44 -2.12 -4.70 2.33
N VAL A 45 -1.75 -3.61 3.01
CA VAL A 45 -1.16 -3.65 4.35
C VAL A 45 -2.09 -4.29 5.38
N HIS A 46 -3.40 -4.06 5.29
CA HIS A 46 -4.40 -4.65 6.19
C HIS A 46 -4.52 -6.15 5.98
N ILE A 47 -4.53 -6.63 4.74
CA ILE A 47 -4.51 -8.06 4.43
C ILE A 47 -3.28 -8.72 5.06
N PHE A 48 -2.12 -8.10 4.91
CA PHE A 48 -0.86 -8.62 5.49
C PHE A 48 -0.79 -8.50 7.02
N PHE A 49 -1.50 -7.54 7.63
CA PHE A 49 -1.65 -7.45 9.08
C PHE A 49 -2.46 -8.62 9.62
N ILE A 50 -3.61 -8.87 9.00
CA ILE A 50 -4.49 -10.00 9.35
C ILE A 50 -3.71 -11.31 9.19
N LEU A 51 -3.01 -11.49 8.06
CA LEU A 51 -2.14 -12.64 7.81
C LEU A 51 -1.06 -12.78 8.90
N GLY A 52 -0.40 -11.69 9.26
CA GLY A 52 0.65 -11.69 10.30
C GLY A 52 0.14 -12.07 11.68
N ILE A 53 -1.10 -11.67 12.04
CA ILE A 53 -1.75 -12.10 13.28
C ILE A 53 -2.02 -13.61 13.26
N PHE A 54 -2.62 -14.12 12.17
CA PHE A 54 -2.98 -15.54 12.07
C PHE A 54 -1.76 -16.46 12.03
N LEU A 55 -0.73 -16.06 11.29
CA LEU A 55 0.52 -16.81 11.18
C LEU A 55 1.49 -16.54 12.35
N LYS A 56 1.15 -15.61 13.25
CA LYS A 56 2.04 -15.10 14.31
C LYS A 56 3.43 -14.74 13.79
N ASN A 57 3.46 -14.12 12.61
CA ASN A 57 4.69 -13.78 11.90
C ASN A 57 4.50 -12.47 11.14
N HIS A 58 5.08 -11.39 11.64
CA HIS A 58 4.95 -10.07 11.02
C HIS A 58 5.89 -9.86 9.83
N THR A 59 6.79 -10.81 9.52
CA THR A 59 7.71 -10.74 8.36
C THR A 59 6.98 -10.64 7.03
N PHE A 60 5.75 -11.17 6.97
CA PHE A 60 4.94 -11.14 5.75
C PHE A 60 4.63 -9.71 5.27
N ILE A 61 4.69 -8.69 6.13
CA ILE A 61 4.50 -7.29 5.71
C ILE A 61 5.51 -6.84 4.64
N ASP A 62 6.72 -7.40 4.64
CA ASP A 62 7.73 -7.10 3.61
C ASP A 62 7.25 -7.56 2.21
N THR A 63 6.37 -8.57 2.15
CA THR A 63 5.76 -9.05 0.90
C THR A 63 4.73 -8.07 0.35
N ALA A 64 4.10 -7.28 1.23
CA ALA A 64 3.07 -6.32 0.85
C ALA A 64 3.61 -5.23 -0.08
N TRP A 65 4.91 -4.94 -0.04
CA TRP A 65 5.54 -3.89 -0.85
C TRP A 65 5.30 -4.08 -2.35
N GLY A 66 5.69 -5.24 -2.88
CA GLY A 66 5.53 -5.53 -4.30
C GLY A 66 4.08 -5.44 -4.74
N LEU A 67 3.16 -5.98 -3.94
CA LEU A 67 1.74 -5.97 -4.24
C LEU A 67 1.12 -4.57 -4.16
N SER A 68 1.51 -3.78 -3.15
CA SER A 68 1.04 -2.39 -2.98
C SER A 68 1.36 -1.53 -4.19
N PHE A 69 2.57 -1.64 -4.76
CA PHE A 69 2.94 -0.89 -5.98
C PHE A 69 2.15 -1.34 -7.20
N VAL A 70 1.93 -2.65 -7.36
CA VAL A 70 1.10 -3.21 -8.44
C VAL A 70 -0.33 -2.69 -8.34
N ILE A 71 -0.91 -2.70 -7.14
CA ILE A 71 -2.26 -2.19 -6.88
C ILE A 71 -2.34 -0.71 -7.20
N VAL A 72 -1.40 0.12 -6.70
CA VAL A 72 -1.39 1.56 -7.00
C VAL A 72 -1.33 1.80 -8.49
N ALA A 73 -0.45 1.11 -9.21
CA ALA A 73 -0.32 1.26 -10.65
C ALA A 73 -1.63 0.94 -11.38
N HIS A 74 -2.29 -0.17 -11.06
CA HIS A 74 -3.54 -0.54 -11.73
C HIS A 74 -4.70 0.38 -11.36
N VAL A 75 -4.90 0.64 -10.07
CA VAL A 75 -6.01 1.47 -9.60
C VAL A 75 -5.91 2.87 -10.21
N THR A 76 -4.72 3.47 -10.20
CA THR A 76 -4.55 4.82 -10.76
C THR A 76 -4.57 4.84 -12.29
N PHE A 77 -4.07 3.79 -12.95
CA PHE A 77 -4.11 3.68 -14.40
C PHE A 77 -5.57 3.64 -14.90
N TRP A 78 -6.38 2.72 -14.37
CA TRP A 78 -7.76 2.52 -14.83
C TRP A 78 -8.76 3.62 -14.41
N MET A 79 -8.32 4.64 -13.68
CA MET A 79 -9.13 5.84 -13.42
C MET A 79 -9.23 6.77 -14.63
N GLN A 80 -8.39 6.60 -15.64
CA GLN A 80 -8.47 7.33 -16.91
C GLN A 80 -9.13 6.49 -18.00
N ASN A 81 -9.82 7.13 -18.94
CA ASN A 81 -10.42 6.46 -20.09
C ASN A 81 -9.45 6.26 -21.27
N THR A 82 -8.33 6.99 -21.25
CA THR A 82 -7.35 7.04 -22.33
C THR A 82 -5.95 7.07 -21.73
N HIS A 83 -5.00 6.40 -22.36
CA HIS A 83 -3.65 6.24 -21.82
C HIS A 83 -2.57 6.49 -22.88
N SER A 84 -1.47 7.11 -22.47
CA SER A 84 -0.26 7.24 -23.29
C SER A 84 0.57 5.96 -23.30
N THR A 85 1.48 5.85 -24.26
CA THR A 85 2.47 4.77 -24.34
C THR A 85 3.31 4.66 -23.06
N ILE A 86 3.67 5.79 -22.45
CA ILE A 86 4.45 5.83 -21.21
C ILE A 86 3.66 5.19 -20.06
N GLN A 87 2.37 5.47 -19.92
CA GLN A 87 1.53 4.88 -18.87
C GLN A 87 1.44 3.35 -19.02
N TRP A 88 1.31 2.85 -20.26
CA TRP A 88 1.34 1.41 -20.53
C TRP A 88 2.69 0.77 -20.17
N ILE A 89 3.80 1.40 -20.53
CA ILE A 89 5.16 0.93 -20.19
C ILE A 89 5.34 0.88 -18.67
N VAL A 90 4.94 1.94 -17.97
CA VAL A 90 5.06 2.04 -16.50
C VAL A 90 4.18 0.99 -15.83
N LEU A 91 2.93 0.81 -16.27
CA LEU A 91 2.06 -0.25 -15.76
C LEU A 91 2.71 -1.62 -15.93
N ALA A 92 3.22 -1.95 -17.12
CA ALA A 92 3.86 -3.23 -17.39
C ALA A 92 5.13 -3.45 -16.54
N MET A 93 6.01 -2.45 -16.47
CA MET A 93 7.26 -2.53 -15.70
C MET A 93 7.01 -2.67 -14.21
N VAL A 94 6.12 -1.85 -13.63
CA VAL A 94 5.77 -1.92 -12.21
C VAL A 94 5.08 -3.25 -11.90
N THR A 95 4.22 -3.74 -12.80
CA THR A 95 3.56 -5.04 -12.62
C THR A 95 4.57 -6.18 -12.60
N ALA A 96 5.45 -6.24 -13.60
CA ALA A 96 6.47 -7.28 -13.70
C ALA A 96 7.43 -7.25 -12.51
N TRP A 97 7.96 -6.07 -12.16
CA TRP A 97 8.88 -5.92 -11.05
C TRP A 97 8.21 -6.16 -9.69
N GLY A 98 7.01 -5.62 -9.48
CA GLY A 98 6.27 -5.73 -8.22
C GLY A 98 5.81 -7.15 -7.95
N LEU A 99 5.32 -7.88 -8.97
CA LEU A 99 4.99 -9.29 -8.85
C LEU A 99 6.24 -10.15 -8.63
N ARG A 100 7.35 -9.88 -9.33
CA ARG A 100 8.63 -10.55 -9.06
C ARG A 100 9.04 -10.36 -7.60
N LEU A 101 9.00 -9.12 -7.10
CA LEU A 101 9.38 -8.79 -5.72
C LEU A 101 8.47 -9.52 -4.72
N PHE A 102 7.15 -9.47 -4.94
CA PHE A 102 6.16 -10.17 -4.14
C PHE A 102 6.47 -11.67 -4.09
N VAL A 103 6.60 -12.33 -5.23
CA VAL A 103 6.86 -13.78 -5.30
C VAL A 103 8.17 -14.13 -4.64
N HIS A 104 9.24 -13.38 -4.90
CA HIS A 104 10.55 -13.63 -4.29
C HIS A 104 10.52 -13.52 -2.75
N ILE A 105 9.89 -12.49 -2.20
CA ILE A 105 9.76 -12.31 -0.75
C ILE A 105 8.77 -13.31 -0.15
N MET A 106 7.72 -13.67 -0.86
CA MET A 106 6.78 -14.67 -0.39
C MET A 106 7.48 -16.02 -0.26
N LEU A 107 8.14 -16.49 -1.32
CA LEU A 107 8.85 -17.76 -1.34
C LEU A 107 9.97 -17.84 -0.31
N ARG A 108 10.69 -16.74 -0.05
CA ARG A 108 11.73 -16.73 0.99
C ARG A 108 11.16 -16.77 2.41
N THR A 109 9.90 -16.39 2.62
CA THR A 109 9.29 -16.19 3.95
C THR A 109 8.41 -17.37 4.36
N VAL A 110 7.75 -18.04 3.40
CA VAL A 110 6.93 -19.23 3.66
C VAL A 110 7.77 -20.32 4.34
N GLY A 111 7.23 -20.89 5.43
CA GLY A 111 7.87 -22.00 6.16
C GLY A 111 9.06 -21.62 7.02
N LYS A 112 9.43 -20.33 7.09
CA LYS A 112 10.52 -19.86 7.97
C LYS A 112 9.98 -19.24 9.25
N ALA A 113 10.80 -19.31 10.30
CA ALA A 113 10.57 -18.56 11.52
C ALA A 113 10.52 -17.05 11.22
N GLU A 114 9.79 -16.31 12.04
CA GLU A 114 9.71 -14.86 11.94
C GLU A 114 11.09 -14.22 12.08
N ASP A 115 11.35 -13.17 11.29
CA ASP A 115 12.62 -12.44 11.33
C ASP A 115 12.91 -11.91 12.74
N PRO A 116 14.16 -12.05 13.24
CA PRO A 116 14.56 -11.53 14.55
C PRO A 116 14.17 -10.07 14.82
N ARG A 117 14.13 -9.21 13.78
CA ARG A 117 13.66 -7.81 13.89
C ARG A 117 12.23 -7.74 14.43
N TYR A 118 11.34 -8.54 13.87
CA TYR A 118 9.93 -8.57 14.27
C TYR A 118 9.74 -9.31 15.60
N GLN A 119 10.54 -10.34 15.86
CA GLN A 119 10.54 -11.02 17.15
C GLN A 119 10.94 -10.10 18.30
N GLN A 120 12.03 -9.34 18.16
CA GLN A 120 12.47 -8.39 19.19
C GLN A 120 11.43 -7.28 19.41
N MET A 121 10.84 -6.79 18.32
CA MET A 121 9.80 -5.76 18.39
C MET A 121 8.55 -6.30 19.08
N ARG A 122 8.15 -7.54 18.78
CA ARG A 122 7.05 -8.23 19.45
C ARG A 122 7.35 -8.43 20.93
N GLN A 123 8.52 -8.94 21.30
CA GLN A 123 8.93 -9.11 22.71
C GLN A 123 8.93 -7.79 23.49
N LYS A 124 9.35 -6.68 22.86
CA LYS A 124 9.31 -5.34 23.47
C LYS A 124 7.91 -4.75 23.60
N MET A 125 6.99 -5.10 22.69
CA MET A 125 5.66 -4.50 22.59
C MET A 125 4.53 -5.34 23.22
N GLU A 126 4.65 -6.67 23.23
CA GLU A 126 3.66 -7.60 23.78
C GLU A 126 3.55 -7.59 25.31
N SER A 127 4.48 -6.95 26.00
CA SER A 127 4.43 -6.75 27.45
C SER A 127 3.38 -5.71 27.88
N GLY A 128 2.84 -4.91 26.95
CA GLY A 128 1.91 -3.82 27.24
C GLY A 128 0.44 -4.11 26.90
N LYS A 129 -0.49 -3.44 27.60
CA LYS A 129 -1.95 -3.49 27.37
C LYS A 129 -2.38 -3.11 25.92
N HIS A 130 -1.51 -2.42 25.18
CA HIS A 130 -1.77 -1.90 23.82
C HIS A 130 -0.87 -2.51 22.73
N ALA A 131 -0.26 -3.68 22.99
CA ALA A 131 0.70 -4.34 22.10
C ALA A 131 0.30 -4.39 20.62
N LEU A 132 -0.95 -4.79 20.34
CA LEU A 132 -1.48 -4.90 18.97
C LEU A 132 -1.55 -3.55 18.26
N LEU A 133 -2.04 -2.53 18.96
CA LEU A 133 -2.15 -1.18 18.39
C LEU A 133 -0.77 -0.62 18.10
N THR A 134 0.19 -0.81 18.99
CA THR A 134 1.56 -0.35 18.78
C THR A 134 2.22 -1.08 17.60
N THR A 135 2.04 -2.40 17.50
CA THR A 135 2.53 -3.22 16.38
C THR A 135 1.93 -2.75 15.07
N TYR A 136 0.61 -2.58 15.03
CA TYR A 136 -0.11 -2.10 13.85
C TYR A 136 0.39 -0.71 13.39
N LEU A 137 0.46 0.26 14.30
CA LEU A 137 0.87 1.62 13.96
C LEU A 137 2.34 1.71 13.53
N ARG A 138 3.26 1.08 14.27
CA ARG A 138 4.69 1.22 14.00
C ARG A 138 5.20 0.36 12.85
N ILE A 139 4.57 -0.79 12.61
CA ILE A 139 4.99 -1.69 11.54
C ILE A 139 4.14 -1.41 10.32
N TYR A 140 2.84 -1.65 10.42
CA TYR A 140 1.98 -1.74 9.24
C TYR A 140 1.66 -0.36 8.67
N ILE A 141 1.21 0.58 9.51
CA ILE A 141 0.91 1.94 9.05
C ILE A 141 2.17 2.66 8.57
N ALA A 142 3.29 2.56 9.28
CA ALA A 142 4.54 3.18 8.85
C ALA A 142 5.02 2.64 7.49
N GLN A 143 4.98 1.31 7.29
CA GLN A 143 5.36 0.68 6.02
C GLN A 143 4.38 1.05 4.90
N GLY A 144 3.08 1.07 5.17
CA GLY A 144 2.06 1.49 4.21
C GLY A 144 2.20 2.96 3.81
N PHE A 145 2.42 3.86 4.76
CA PHE A 145 2.65 5.27 4.49
C PHE A 145 3.90 5.48 3.63
N LEU A 146 4.99 4.78 3.93
CA LEU A 146 6.21 4.86 3.15
C LEU A 146 6.03 4.27 1.73
N ALA A 147 5.34 3.14 1.61
CA ALA A 147 5.00 2.56 0.30
C ALA A 147 4.15 3.53 -0.53
N TRP A 148 3.20 4.24 0.07
CA TRP A 148 2.40 5.25 -0.61
C TRP A 148 3.24 6.42 -1.12
N ILE A 149 4.15 6.96 -0.29
CA ILE A 149 5.08 8.02 -0.70
C ILE A 149 5.95 7.55 -1.88
N ILE A 150 6.51 6.35 -1.78
CA ILE A 150 7.39 5.79 -2.82
C ILE A 150 6.61 5.52 -4.12
N ALA A 151 5.32 5.25 -4.03
CA ALA A 151 4.45 5.08 -5.19
C ALA A 151 4.03 6.40 -5.86
N ALA A 152 4.38 7.56 -5.30
CA ALA A 152 3.97 8.86 -5.84
C ALA A 152 4.33 9.07 -7.33
N PRO A 153 5.51 8.66 -7.85
CA PRO A 153 5.81 8.81 -9.28
C PRO A 153 4.81 8.07 -10.18
N ILE A 154 4.32 6.91 -9.74
CA ILE A 154 3.31 6.12 -10.47
C ILE A 154 2.00 6.92 -10.54
N VAL A 155 1.59 7.49 -9.41
CA VAL A 155 0.40 8.34 -9.31
C VAL A 155 0.52 9.55 -10.23
N PHE A 156 1.67 10.25 -10.23
CA PHE A 156 1.90 11.41 -11.07
C PHE A 156 1.79 11.06 -12.56
N ILE A 157 2.52 10.03 -13.01
CA ILE A 157 2.47 9.58 -14.41
C ILE A 157 1.04 9.21 -14.83
N ASN A 158 0.30 8.52 -13.96
CA ASN A 158 -1.06 8.12 -14.26
C ASN A 158 -2.05 9.28 -14.19
N ALA A 159 -1.79 10.35 -13.45
CA ALA A 159 -2.65 11.53 -13.41
C ALA A 159 -2.38 12.56 -14.52
N SER A 160 -1.17 12.58 -15.09
CA SER A 160 -0.73 13.63 -16.03
C SER A 160 -1.45 13.67 -17.38
N TYR A 161 -2.09 12.59 -17.85
CA TYR A 161 -2.72 12.57 -19.18
C TYR A 161 -3.89 13.56 -19.35
N GLN A 162 -4.59 13.92 -18.27
CA GLN A 162 -5.74 14.83 -18.35
C GLN A 162 -5.33 16.31 -18.47
N ASN A 163 -4.09 16.64 -18.08
CA ASN A 163 -3.53 17.99 -18.21
C ASN A 163 -2.58 18.04 -19.41
N ASN A 164 -3.13 18.29 -20.59
CA ASN A 164 -2.36 18.89 -21.68
C ASN A 164 -1.89 20.33 -21.37
N ASP A 165 -2.17 20.82 -20.16
CA ASP A 165 -1.56 22.04 -19.62
C ASP A 165 -0.14 21.76 -19.12
N ILE A 166 0.81 21.84 -20.06
CA ILE A 166 2.03 22.66 -19.97
C ILE A 166 2.68 22.72 -18.57
N ILE A 167 3.25 21.62 -18.06
CA ILE A 167 4.27 21.70 -17.00
C ILE A 167 5.57 20.96 -17.37
N PHE A 168 5.54 19.96 -18.26
CA PHE A 168 6.74 19.18 -18.64
C PHE A 168 7.09 19.15 -20.13
N TYR A 169 6.41 19.96 -20.97
CA TYR A 169 6.88 20.19 -22.34
C TYR A 169 8.28 20.82 -22.51
N PRO A 170 8.97 21.43 -21.51
CA PRO A 170 10.30 22.01 -21.78
C PRO A 170 11.47 21.03 -21.64
N ILE A 171 11.27 19.74 -21.36
CA ILE A 171 12.40 18.77 -21.26
C ILE A 171 12.57 17.88 -22.50
N GLY A 172 11.84 18.13 -23.58
CA GLY A 172 12.23 17.77 -24.96
C GLY A 172 12.93 16.42 -25.15
N ILE A 173 12.26 15.32 -24.84
CA ILE A 173 12.62 14.01 -25.40
C ILE A 173 11.40 13.47 -26.13
N ALA A 174 11.59 13.36 -27.44
CA ALA A 174 10.70 13.09 -28.57
C ALA A 174 9.53 12.12 -28.33
#